data_AF-A0A4Z0ACN9-F1
#
_entry.id   AF-A0A4Z0ACN9-F1
#
_cell.length_a   1.000
_cell.length_b   1.000
_cell.length_c   1.000
_cell.angle_alpha   90.00
_cell.angle_beta   90.00
_cell.angle_gamma   90.00
#
_symmetry.space_group_name_H-M   'P 1'
#
loop_
_entity.id
_entity.type
_entity.pdbx_description
1 polymer ?
#
loop_
_entity_poly.entity_id
_entity_poly.type
_entity_poly.pdbx_seq_one_letter_code
_entity_poly.pdbx_strand_id
1 'polypeptide(L)'
;MQIRERSKMTQLVRTIYDETKKRGVEKMIGSFPTGSLSISQDLADLLTEKEAEQLKAFFKECSDKADERDKVFALEYCATRLKRFREALSTSDKGALTVEQANDMWAELDATRSALRKAGYAKPKPE
;
A
#
# COMPACT_ATOMS: atom_id res chain seq x y z
N MET A 1 -1.80 -19.92 -12.58
CA MET A 1 -2.72 -18.86 -13.06
C MET A 1 -1.90 -17.64 -13.43
N GLN A 2 -2.36 -16.85 -14.39
CA GLN A 2 -1.80 -15.54 -14.70
C GLN A 2 -2.68 -14.45 -14.10
N ILE A 3 -2.05 -13.45 -13.51
CA ILE A 3 -2.70 -12.27 -12.96
C ILE A 3 -2.28 -11.08 -13.84
N ARG A 4 -3.26 -10.43 -14.47
CA ARG A 4 -3.00 -9.35 -15.44
C ARG A 4 -3.73 -8.09 -15.02
N GLU A 5 -3.00 -7.01 -14.84
CA GLU A 5 -3.62 -5.70 -14.61
C GLU A 5 -4.01 -5.06 -15.94
N ARG A 6 -5.27 -4.64 -16.05
CA ARG A 6 -5.86 -3.97 -17.21
C ARG A 6 -6.62 -2.74 -16.76
N SER A 7 -5.97 -1.58 -16.84
CA SER A 7 -6.52 -0.30 -16.44
C SER A 7 -7.08 -0.32 -15.01
N LYS A 8 -8.39 -0.42 -14.83
CA LYS A 8 -9.06 -0.40 -13.52
C LYS A 8 -9.34 -1.79 -12.94
N MET A 9 -9.06 -2.86 -13.69
CA MET A 9 -9.39 -4.23 -13.28
C MET A 9 -8.16 -5.13 -13.36
N THR A 10 -8.00 -5.98 -12.35
CA THR A 10 -7.04 -7.08 -12.32
C THR A 10 -7.76 -8.37 -12.69
N GLN A 11 -7.28 -9.04 -13.73
CA GLN A 11 -7.87 -10.23 -14.33
C GLN A 11 -7.13 -11.50 -13.89
N LEU A 12 -7.90 -12.53 -13.54
CA LEU A 12 -7.41 -13.87 -13.25
C LEU A 12 -7.62 -14.76 -14.47
N VAL A 13 -6.54 -15.25 -15.05
CA VAL A 13 -6.55 -16.03 -16.30
C VAL A 13 -5.94 -17.40 -16.06
N ARG A 14 -6.69 -18.45 -16.40
CA ARG A 14 -6.24 -19.84 -16.34
C ARG A 14 -6.04 -20.38 -17.74
N THR A 15 -4.90 -21.03 -17.97
CA THR A 15 -4.69 -21.78 -19.20
C THR A 15 -5.36 -23.14 -19.07
N ILE A 16 -6.26 -23.46 -20.00
CA ILE A 16 -6.97 -24.73 -20.07
C ILE A 16 -6.61 -25.40 -21.39
N TYR A 17 -6.44 -26.71 -21.41
CA TYR A 17 -6.20 -27.42 -22.66
C TYR A 17 -7.49 -27.50 -23.50
N ASP A 18 -7.43 -27.06 -24.74
CA ASP A 18 -8.50 -27.18 -25.72
C ASP A 18 -8.17 -28.35 -26.66
N GLU A 19 -8.92 -29.45 -26.55
CA GLU A 19 -8.71 -30.66 -27.34
C GLU A 19 -8.97 -30.44 -28.83
N THR A 20 -9.88 -29.52 -29.19
CA THR A 20 -10.20 -29.20 -30.58
C THR A 20 -9.05 -28.45 -31.23
N LYS A 21 -8.43 -27.52 -30.49
CA LYS A 21 -7.29 -26.73 -30.98
C LYS A 21 -5.93 -27.38 -30.67
N LYS A 22 -5.92 -28.51 -29.95
CA LYS A 22 -4.74 -29.24 -29.49
C LYS A 22 -3.70 -28.36 -28.78
N ARG A 23 -4.14 -27.33 -28.05
CA ARG A 23 -3.25 -26.37 -27.37
C ARG A 23 -3.89 -25.79 -26.11
N GLY A 24 -3.06 -25.23 -25.23
CA GLY A 24 -3.54 -24.43 -24.11
C GLY A 24 -4.19 -23.14 -24.62
N VAL A 25 -5.41 -22.85 -24.15
CA VAL A 25 -6.13 -21.60 -24.37
C VAL A 25 -6.31 -20.85 -23.07
N GLU A 26 -6.24 -19.53 -23.13
CA GLU A 26 -6.44 -18.67 -21.97
C GLU A 26 -7.94 -18.47 -21.72
N LYS A 27 -8.39 -18.80 -20.51
CA LYS A 27 -9.74 -18.55 -20.04
C LYS A 27 -9.70 -17.61 -18.85
N MET A 28 -10.43 -16.50 -18.92
CA MET A 28 -10.63 -15.61 -17.79
C MET A 28 -11.55 -16.31 -16.76
N ILE A 29 -11.08 -16.43 -15.53
CA ILE A 29 -11.85 -16.97 -14.39
C ILE A 29 -12.71 -15.85 -13.79
N GLY A 30 -12.15 -14.65 -13.70
CA GLY A 30 -12.84 -13.48 -13.21
C GLY A 30 -11.90 -12.27 -13.13
N SER A 31 -12.40 -11.19 -12.55
CA SER A 31 -11.63 -9.97 -12.35
C SER A 31 -12.11 -9.21 -11.12
N PHE A 32 -11.23 -8.41 -10.55
CA PHE A 32 -11.51 -7.54 -9.41
C PHE A 32 -10.89 -6.16 -9.63
N PRO A 33 -11.34 -5.10 -8.93
CA PRO A 33 -10.78 -3.76 -9.08
C PRO A 33 -9.28 -3.72 -8.78
N THR A 34 -8.51 -3.05 -9.63
CA THR A 34 -7.06 -2.85 -9.42
C THR A 34 -6.81 -2.10 -8.12
N GLY A 35 -5.85 -2.58 -7.33
CA GLY A 35 -5.56 -2.07 -5.99
C GLY A 35 -6.42 -2.68 -4.88
N SER A 36 -7.44 -3.49 -5.20
CA SER A 36 -8.10 -4.30 -4.18
C SER A 36 -7.18 -5.40 -3.68
N LEU A 37 -7.15 -5.59 -2.36
CA LEU A 37 -6.44 -6.69 -1.69
C LEU A 37 -7.38 -7.83 -1.29
N SER A 38 -8.58 -7.85 -1.87
CA SER A 38 -9.59 -8.89 -1.65
C SER A 38 -10.42 -9.13 -2.91
N ILE A 39 -11.05 -10.31 -2.97
CA ILE A 39 -11.98 -10.72 -4.02
C ILE A 39 -13.34 -11.10 -3.42
N SER A 40 -14.38 -11.13 -4.25
CA SER A 40 -15.67 -11.68 -3.85
C SER A 40 -15.57 -13.18 -3.55
N GLN A 41 -16.48 -13.68 -2.70
CA GLN A 41 -16.55 -15.11 -2.39
C GLN A 41 -16.79 -15.95 -3.65
N ASP A 42 -17.70 -15.51 -4.54
CA ASP A 42 -17.98 -16.19 -5.81
C ASP A 42 -16.72 -16.39 -6.67
N LEU A 43 -15.79 -15.43 -6.66
CA LEU A 43 -14.54 -15.55 -7.38
C LEU A 43 -13.55 -16.46 -6.64
N ALA A 44 -13.55 -16.43 -5.31
CA ALA A 44 -12.71 -17.29 -4.48
C ALA A 44 -13.07 -18.77 -4.68
N ASP A 45 -14.36 -19.09 -4.79
CA ASP A 45 -14.87 -20.46 -4.97
C ASP A 45 -14.48 -21.07 -6.34
N LEU A 46 -14.11 -20.23 -7.32
CA LEU A 46 -13.62 -20.68 -8.64
C LEU A 46 -12.12 -21.03 -8.66
N LEU A 47 -11.38 -20.66 -7.61
CA LEU A 47 -9.94 -20.86 -7.52
C LEU A 47 -9.61 -22.23 -6.94
N THR A 48 -8.62 -22.88 -7.55
CA THR A 48 -7.97 -24.01 -6.89
C THR A 48 -7.11 -23.52 -5.72
N GLU A 49 -6.79 -24.41 -4.78
CA GLU A 49 -5.92 -24.08 -3.63
C GLU A 49 -4.61 -23.40 -4.05
N LYS A 50 -3.93 -23.98 -5.05
CA LYS A 50 -2.69 -23.42 -5.62
C LYS A 50 -2.88 -22.02 -6.20
N GLU A 51 -4.03 -21.74 -6.82
CA GLU A 51 -4.30 -20.41 -7.39
C GLU A 51 -4.68 -19.39 -6.32
N ALA A 52 -5.38 -19.83 -5.28
CA ALA A 52 -5.65 -19.01 -4.11
C ALA A 52 -4.35 -18.61 -3.41
N GLU A 53 -3.38 -19.52 -3.28
CA GLU A 53 -2.03 -19.22 -2.78
C GLU A 53 -1.29 -18.21 -3.67
N GLN A 54 -1.34 -18.39 -5.00
CA GLN A 54 -0.76 -17.44 -5.95
C GLN A 54 -1.38 -16.04 -5.81
N LEU A 55 -2.69 -15.96 -5.60
CA LEU A 55 -3.38 -14.70 -5.39
C LEU A 55 -3.02 -14.04 -4.05
N LYS A 56 -2.88 -14.82 -2.97
CA LYS A 56 -2.41 -14.31 -1.68
C LYS A 56 -0.99 -13.73 -1.78
N ALA A 57 -0.10 -14.41 -2.50
CA ALA A 57 1.25 -13.91 -2.75
C ALA A 57 1.22 -12.58 -3.54
N PHE A 58 0.37 -12.48 -4.56
CA PHE A 58 0.16 -11.25 -5.31
C PHE A 58 -0.35 -10.10 -4.43
N PHE A 59 -1.35 -10.34 -3.57
CA PHE A 59 -1.83 -9.30 -2.65
C PHE A 59 -0.76 -8.83 -1.67
N LYS A 60 0.08 -9.74 -1.18
CA LYS A 60 1.21 -9.37 -0.34
C LYS A 60 2.17 -8.46 -1.10
N GLU A 61 2.54 -8.81 -2.33
CA GLU A 61 3.41 -7.98 -3.16
C GLU A 61 2.82 -6.59 -3.44
N CYS A 62 1.50 -6.51 -3.69
CA CYS A 62 0.81 -5.24 -3.84
C CYS A 62 0.85 -4.39 -2.57
N SER A 63 0.64 -5.00 -1.41
CA SER A 63 0.72 -4.32 -0.11
C SER A 63 2.14 -3.81 0.15
N ASP A 64 3.15 -4.66 -0.04
CA ASP A 64 4.55 -4.29 0.17
C ASP A 64 4.97 -3.12 -0.74
N LYS A 65 4.53 -3.12 -2.01
CA LYS A 65 4.75 -2.01 -2.94
C LYS A 65 4.04 -0.73 -2.53
N ALA A 66 2.82 -0.83 -2.00
CA ALA A 66 2.10 0.32 -1.49
C ALA A 66 2.82 0.92 -0.28
N ASP A 67 3.27 0.08 0.66
CA ASP A 67 4.02 0.49 1.84
C ASP A 67 5.34 1.18 1.46
N GLU A 68 6.10 0.65 0.50
CA GLU A 68 7.32 1.29 0.03
C GLU A 68 7.05 2.66 -0.61
N ARG A 69 5.99 2.77 -1.42
CA ARG A 69 5.59 4.05 -2.00
C ARG A 69 5.18 5.05 -0.91
N ASP A 70 4.48 4.60 0.11
CA ASP A 70 4.07 5.45 1.24
C ASP A 70 5.27 5.94 2.05
N LYS A 71 6.31 5.12 2.21
CA LYS A 71 7.59 5.56 2.81
C LYS A 71 8.28 6.63 1.98
N VAL A 72 8.32 6.47 0.65
CA VAL A 72 8.87 7.49 -0.26
C VAL A 72 8.10 8.80 -0.12
N PHE A 73 6.77 8.75 -0.15
CA PHE A 73 5.94 9.94 0.06
C PHE A 73 6.10 10.54 1.45
N ALA A 74 6.32 9.73 2.49
CA ALA A 74 6.63 10.24 3.82
C ALA A 74 7.91 11.08 3.78
N LEU A 75 8.98 10.61 3.13
CA LEU A 75 10.22 11.37 2.98
C LEU A 75 10.01 12.68 2.19
N GLU A 76 9.31 12.61 1.05
CA GLU A 76 9.10 13.77 0.16
C GLU A 76 8.23 14.86 0.81
N TYR A 77 7.16 14.47 1.52
CA TYR A 77 6.13 15.40 1.98
C TYR A 77 6.15 15.66 3.49
N CYS A 78 7.06 15.05 4.26
CA CYS A 78 7.11 15.20 5.73
C CYS A 78 7.11 16.67 6.17
N ALA A 79 8.00 17.49 5.62
CA ALA A 79 8.09 18.91 5.99
C ALA A 79 6.79 19.68 5.72
N THR A 80 6.13 19.41 4.60
CA THR A 80 4.84 20.02 4.24
C THR A 80 3.72 19.56 5.18
N ARG A 81 3.70 18.27 5.55
CA ARG A 81 2.72 17.73 6.51
C ARG A 81 2.93 18.33 7.90
N LEU A 82 4.17 18.42 8.39
CA LEU A 82 4.50 19.08 9.66
C LEU A 82 4.12 20.56 9.67
N LYS A 83 4.33 21.28 8.56
CA LYS A 83 3.89 22.66 8.41
C LYS A 83 2.37 22.80 8.56
N ARG A 84 1.59 21.96 7.85
CA ARG A 84 0.13 21.95 7.96
C ARG A 84 -0.36 21.58 9.36
N PHE A 85 0.28 20.60 10.00
CA PHE A 85 -0.02 20.23 11.38
C PHE A 85 0.20 21.41 12.33
N ARG A 86 1.32 22.13 12.21
CA ARG A 86 1.60 23.34 12.99
C ARG A 86 0.57 24.45 12.74
N GLU A 87 0.14 24.64 11.50
CA GLU A 87 -0.92 25.59 11.16
C GLU A 87 -2.25 25.21 11.83
N ALA A 88 -2.62 23.93 11.82
CA ALA A 88 -3.81 23.42 12.53
C ALA A 88 -3.72 23.58 14.06
N LEU A 89 -2.53 23.50 14.67
CA LEU A 89 -2.38 23.79 16.10
C LEU A 89 -2.70 25.24 16.46
N SER A 90 -2.67 26.14 15.49
CA SER A 90 -2.93 27.57 15.68
C SER A 90 -4.42 27.92 15.52
N THR A 91 -5.28 26.98 15.09
CA THR A 91 -6.72 27.20 14.99
C THR A 91 -7.40 27.08 16.36
N SER A 92 -8.52 27.77 16.53
CA SER A 92 -9.31 27.79 17.77
C SER A 92 -9.97 26.44 18.06
N ASP A 93 -10.32 25.69 17.01
CA ASP A 93 -10.76 24.31 17.13
C ASP A 93 -9.55 23.36 17.10
N LYS A 94 -9.25 22.78 18.25
CA LYS A 94 -8.22 21.75 18.47
C LYS A 94 -8.84 20.39 18.76
N GLY A 95 -10.17 20.26 18.61
CA GLY A 95 -10.97 19.14 19.14
C GLY A 95 -10.58 17.75 18.62
N ALA A 96 -9.74 17.68 17.59
CA ALA A 96 -9.23 16.42 17.04
C ALA A 96 -7.95 15.89 17.71
N LEU A 97 -7.22 16.70 18.50
CA LEU A 97 -5.93 16.30 19.09
C LEU A 97 -6.07 16.04 20.60
N THR A 98 -5.89 14.78 21.00
CA THR A 98 -5.86 14.39 22.42
C THR A 98 -4.47 14.60 23.03
N VAL A 99 -4.41 14.59 24.37
CA VAL A 99 -3.13 14.68 25.11
C VAL A 99 -2.22 13.48 24.79
N GLU A 100 -2.80 12.29 24.65
CA GLU A 100 -2.06 11.07 24.27
C GLU A 100 -1.42 11.21 22.88
N GLN A 101 -2.20 11.64 21.88
CA GLN A 101 -1.68 11.89 20.53
C GLN A 101 -0.60 12.99 20.50
N ALA A 102 -0.71 14.00 21.36
CA ALA A 102 0.32 15.04 21.48
C ALA A 102 1.63 14.48 22.10
N ASN A 103 1.52 13.58 23.08
CA ASN A 103 2.69 12.92 23.68
C ASN A 103 3.38 12.00 22.66
N ASP A 104 2.60 11.20 21.92
CA ASP A 104 3.12 10.33 20.86
C ASP A 104 3.84 11.15 19.78
N MET A 105 3.28 12.30 19.38
CA MET A 105 3.90 13.20 18.43
C MET A 105 5.26 13.71 18.91
N TRP A 106 5.39 14.11 20.18
CA TRP A 106 6.68 14.53 20.73
C TRP A 106 7.71 13.40 20.73
N ALA A 107 7.31 12.18 21.13
CA ALA A 107 8.17 11.01 21.11
C ALA A 107 8.68 10.71 19.69
N GLU A 108 7.79 10.75 18.69
CA GLU A 108 8.14 10.52 17.29
C GLU A 108 9.04 11.62 16.70
N LEU A 109 8.86 12.88 17.10
CA LEU A 109 9.76 13.96 16.70
C LEU A 109 11.20 13.75 17.22
N ASP A 110 11.35 13.28 18.46
CA ASP A 110 12.66 12.96 19.04
C ASP A 110 13.30 11.71 18.40
N ALA A 111 12.49 10.69 18.12
CA ALA A 111 12.93 9.50 17.38
C ALA A 111 13.38 9.88 15.96
N THR A 112 12.59 10.69 15.25
CA THR A 112 12.89 11.18 13.90
C THR A 112 14.17 12.02 13.90
N ARG A 113 14.35 12.92 14.87
CA ARG A 113 15.60 13.68 15.03
C ARG A 113 16.81 12.77 15.17
N SER A 114 16.68 11.70 15.94
CA SER A 114 17.76 10.71 16.13
C SER A 114 18.03 9.92 14.84
N ALA A 115 16.98 9.52 14.12
CA ALA A 115 17.10 8.82 12.84
C ALA A 115 17.76 9.69 11.75
N LEU A 116 17.38 10.98 11.63
CA LEU A 116 18.00 11.91 10.69
C LEU A 116 19.51 12.04 10.92
N ARG A 117 19.93 12.18 12.18
CA ARG A 117 21.35 12.20 12.53
C ARG A 117 22.07 10.91 12.14
N LYS A 118 21.48 9.75 12.43
CA LYS A 118 22.05 8.44 12.05
C LYS A 118 22.16 8.29 10.52
N ALA A 119 21.24 8.87 9.77
CA ALA A 119 21.24 8.89 8.31
C ALA A 119 22.20 9.94 7.69
N GLY A 120 22.95 10.69 8.50
CA GLY A 120 23.91 11.70 8.03
C GLY A 120 23.34 13.11 7.87
N TYR A 121 22.05 13.32 8.12
CA TYR A 121 21.37 14.61 8.04
C TYR A 121 21.36 15.32 9.40
N ALA A 122 22.55 15.68 9.90
CA ALA A 122 22.66 16.42 11.15
C ALA A 122 21.94 17.78 11.07
N LYS A 123 21.35 18.22 12.18
CA LYS A 123 20.66 19.52 12.25
C LYS A 123 21.65 20.64 11.83
N PRO A 124 21.32 21.48 10.84
CA PRO A 124 22.18 22.59 10.47
C PRO A 124 22.37 23.54 11.65
N LYS A 125 23.55 24.13 11.75
CA LYS A 125 23.81 25.20 12.72
C LYS A 125 22.94 26.40 12.34
N PRO A 126 22.27 27.05 13.30
CA PRO A 126 21.61 28.33 13.00
C PRO A 126 22.68 29.31 12.49
N GLU A 127 22.35 30.01 11.41
CA GLU A 127 23.08 31.22 10.99
C GLU A 127 22.86 32.34 12.01
#